data_AF-A0A9D4AJM8-F1
#
_entry.id   AF-A0A9D4AJM8-F1
#
_cell.length_a   1.000
_cell.length_b   1.000
_cell.length_c   1.000
_cell.angle_alpha   90.00
_cell.angle_beta   90.00
_cell.angle_gamma   90.00
#
_symmetry.space_group_name_H-M   'P 1'
#
loop_
_entity.id
_entity.type
_entity.pdbx_description
1 polymer ?
#
loop_
_entity_poly.entity_id
_entity_poly.type
_entity_poly.pdbx_seq_one_letter_code
_entity_poly.pdbx_strand_id
1 'polypeptide(L)' 'MEIFDGTSHFDIWQSDVLDILFQQGLDITIDEKKPDDVEENYWKTINHWTCGTIRSCLLESR' A
#
# COMPACT_ATOMS: atom_id res chain seq x y z
N MET A 1 -17.09 1.90 -22.76
CA MET A 1 -16.52 2.82 -21.77
C MET A 1 -17.24 2.55 -20.49
N GLU A 2 -16.64 1.75 -19.62
CA GLU A 2 -17.21 1.46 -18.31
C GLU A 2 -16.97 2.67 -17.40
N ILE A 3 -18.04 3.16 -16.79
CA ILE A 3 -18.02 4.32 -15.91
C ILE A 3 -17.55 3.82 -14.54
N PHE A 4 -16.44 4.37 -14.05
CA PHE A 4 -15.86 4.06 -12.75
C PHE A 4 -16.87 4.43 -11.64
N ASP A 5 -17.46 3.43 -10.98
CA ASP A 5 -18.48 3.62 -9.93
C ASP A 5 -17.90 3.59 -8.50
N GLY A 6 -16.58 3.46 -8.37
CA GLY A 6 -15.87 3.52 -7.09
C GLY A 6 -16.08 2.31 -6.17
N THR A 7 -16.89 1.32 -6.54
CA THR A 7 -17.22 0.18 -5.67
C THR A 7 -16.74 -1.14 -6.25
N SER A 8 -16.83 -1.34 -7.57
CA SER A 8 -16.32 -2.53 -8.26
C SER A 8 -14.80 -2.53 -8.45
N HIS A 9 -14.15 -1.37 -8.34
CA HIS A 9 -12.71 -1.19 -8.58
C HIS A 9 -11.87 -1.13 -7.32
N PHE A 10 -12.47 -1.13 -6.13
CA PHE A 10 -11.71 -1.10 -4.88
C PHE A 10 -10.91 -2.39 -4.68
N ASP A 11 -11.48 -3.55 -4.97
CA ASP A 11 -10.79 -4.84 -4.82
C ASP A 11 -9.62 -5.00 -5.81
N ILE A 12 -9.78 -4.49 -7.03
CA ILE A 12 -8.72 -4.47 -8.04
C ILE A 12 -7.63 -3.49 -7.63
N TRP A 13 -7.98 -2.25 -7.26
CA TRP A 13 -7.03 -1.26 -6.77
C TRP A 13 -6.29 -1.75 -5.53
N GLN A 14 -6.99 -2.39 -4.59
CA GLN A 14 -6.40 -2.95 -3.40
C GLN A 14 -5.40 -4.05 -3.78
N SER A 15 -5.75 -4.93 -4.71
CA SER A 15 -4.84 -5.98 -5.19
C SER A 15 -3.59 -5.37 -5.85
N ASP A 16 -3.76 -4.36 -6.72
CA ASP A 16 -2.65 -3.68 -7.40
C ASP A 16 -1.71 -3.00 -6.38
N VAL A 17 -2.26 -2.35 -5.36
CA VAL A 17 -1.48 -1.71 -4.29
C VAL A 17 -0.71 -2.76 -3.49
N LEU A 18 -1.36 -3.87 -3.13
CA LEU A 18 -0.72 -4.96 -2.39
C LEU A 18 0.44 -5.57 -3.20
N ASP A 19 0.25 -5.79 -4.50
CA ASP A 19 1.27 -6.30 -5.40
C ASP A 19 2.47 -5.35 -5.49
N ILE A 20 2.24 -4.04 -5.59
CA ILE A 20 3.32 -3.04 -5.62
C ILE A 20 4.08 -3.03 -4.29
N LEU A 21 3.37 -3.06 -3.15
CA LEU A 21 4.01 -3.09 -1.83
C LEU A 21 4.85 -4.36 -1.65
N PHE A 22 4.35 -5.51 -2.08
CA PHE A 22 5.08 -6.77 -2.04
C PHE A 22 6.33 -6.73 -2.93
N GLN A 23 6.22 -6.20 -4.15
CA GLN A 23 7.37 -6.03 -5.05
C GLN A 23 8.45 -5.09 -4.48
N GLN A 24 8.05 -4.12 -3.66
CA GLN A 24 8.95 -3.18 -2.98
C GLN A 24 9.49 -3.71 -1.63
N GLY A 25 9.00 -4.85 -1.15
CA GLY A 25 9.32 -5.37 0.18
C GLY A 25 8.76 -4.52 1.34
N LEU A 26 7.66 -3.82 1.08
CA LEU A 26 6.98 -2.94 2.03
C LEU A 26 5.73 -3.61 2.64
N ASP A 27 5.38 -4.81 2.20
CA ASP A 27 4.22 -5.58 2.62
C ASP A 27 4.19 -5.84 4.14
N ILE A 28 5.35 -5.91 4.78
CA ILE A 28 5.48 -6.01 6.24
C ILE A 28 4.76 -4.90 7.01
N THR A 29 4.51 -3.75 6.37
CA THR A 29 3.84 -2.59 6.98
C THR A 29 2.31 -2.61 6.84
N ILE A 30 1.76 -3.60 6.12
CA ILE A 30 0.31 -3.78 5.97
C ILE A 30 -0.30 -4.27 7.29
N ASP A 31 0.46 -5.03 8.06
CA ASP A 31 0.03 -5.46 9.39
C ASP A 31 -0.17 -4.27 10.33
N GLU A 32 -1.22 -4.34 11.15
CA GLU A 32 -1.57 -3.27 12.10
C GLU A 32 -0.48 -3.02 13.17
N LYS A 33 0.48 -3.95 13.31
CA LYS A 33 1.50 -3.91 14.36
C LYS A 33 2.90 -4.09 13.79
N LYS A 34 3.83 -3.29 14.31
CA LYS A 34 5.27 -3.47 14.08
C LYS A 34 5.71 -4.84 14.60
N PRO A 35 6.45 -5.63 13.81
CA PRO A 35 7.11 -6.84 14.30
C PRO A 35 8.17 -6.53 15.39
N ASP A 36 8.30 -7.41 16.39
CA ASP A 36 9.20 -7.20 17.52
C ASP A 36 10.69 -7.14 17.12
N ASP A 37 11.04 -7.86 16.05
CA ASP A 37 12.38 -7.98 15.49
C ASP A 37 12.78 -6.80 14.57
N VAL A 38 11.85 -5.89 14.29
CA VAL A 38 12.10 -4.72 13.43
C VAL A 38 12.42 -3.50 14.28
N GLU A 39 13.53 -2.81 13.95
CA GLU A 39 13.91 -1.57 14.63
C GLU A 39 12.85 -0.46 14.42
N GLU A 40 12.50 0.25 15.49
CA GLU A 40 11.47 1.31 15.47
C GLU A 40 11.71 2.39 14.42
N ASN A 41 12.95 2.84 14.25
CA ASN A 41 13.28 3.88 13.27
C ASN A 41 13.16 3.37 11.83
N TYR A 42 13.59 2.13 11.59
CA TYR A 42 13.44 1.48 10.31
C TYR A 42 11.95 1.27 9.99
N TRP A 43 11.16 0.77 10.95
CA TRP A 43 9.71 0.62 10.84
C TRP A 43 9.02 1.92 10.42
N LYS A 44 9.33 3.04 11.07
CA LYS A 44 8.77 4.36 10.70
C LYS A 44 9.11 4.76 9.28
N THR A 45 10.33 4.47 8.84
CA THR A 45 10.81 4.77 7.49
C THR A 45 10.03 3.99 6.44
N ILE A 46 9.94 2.66 6.61
CA ILE A 46 9.21 1.81 5.65
C ILE A 46 7.70 2.10 5.67
N ASN A 47 7.11 2.41 6.83
CA ASN A 47 5.70 2.81 6.93
C ASN A 47 5.43 4.13 6.18
N HIS A 48 6.36 5.09 6.29
CA HIS A 48 6.26 6.33 5.52
C HIS A 48 6.31 6.07 4.00
N TRP A 49 7.19 5.17 3.55
CA TRP A 49 7.28 4.78 2.15
C TRP A 49 6.01 4.09 1.66
N THR A 50 5.46 3.15 2.43
CA THR A 50 4.16 2.51 2.15
C THR A 50 3.05 3.53 1.99
N CYS A 51 2.94 4.48 2.93
CA CYS A 51 1.96 5.56 2.85
C CYS A 51 2.15 6.43 1.59
N GLY A 52 3.39 6.62 1.16
CA GLY A 52 3.74 7.30 -0.09
C GLY A 52 3.25 6.51 -1.31
N THR A 53 3.58 5.22 -1.38
CA THR A 53 3.19 4.32 -2.47
C THR A 53 1.68 4.21 -2.60
N ILE A 54 0.94 3.97 -1.51
CA ILE A 54 -0.54 3.92 -1.50
C ILE A 54 -1.13 5.22 -2.07
N ARG A 55 -0.58 6.37 -1.63
CA ARG A 55 -1.03 7.68 -2.11
C ARG A 55 -0.76 7.88 -3.60
N SER A 56 0.40 7.46 -4.09
CA SER A 56 0.71 7.52 -5.52
C SER A 56 -0.26 6.66 -6.34
N CYS A 57 -0.54 5.43 -5.89
CA CYS A 57 -1.51 4.56 -6.56
C CYS A 57 -2.93 5.18 -6.62
N LEU A 58 -3.36 5.88 -5.55
CA LEU A 58 -4.63 6.62 -5.55
C LEU A 58 -4.67 7.82 -6.51
N LEU A 59 -3.51 8.42 -6.78
CA LEU A 59 -3.39 9.56 -7.69
C LEU A 59 -3.27 9.12 -9.16
N GLU A 60 -2.67 7.95 -9.40
CA GLU A 60 -2.53 7.34 -10.72
C GLU A 60 -3.81 6.66 -11.20
N SER A 61 -4.69 6.23 -10.28
CA SER A 61 -6.01 5.67 -10.58
C SER A 61 -7.08 6.72 -10.94
N ARG A 62 -6.68 7.96 -11.26
CA ARG A 62 -7.58 9.12 -11.46
C ARG A 62 -7.71 9.55 -12.91
#